data_AF-A0A2W0CC46-F1
#
_entry.id   AF-A0A2W0CC46-F1
#
_cell.length_a   1.000
_cell.length_b   1.000
_cell.length_c   1.000
_cell.angle_alpha   90.00
_cell.angle_beta   90.00
_cell.angle_gamma   90.00
#
_symmetry.space_group_name_H-M   'P 1'
#
loop_
_entity.id
_entity.type
_entity.pdbx_description
1 polymer ?
#
loop_
_entity_poly.entity_id
_entity_poly.type
_entity_poly.pdbx_seq_one_letter_code
_entity_poly.pdbx_strand_id
1 'polypeptide(L)'
;MDFSTVRWEEIGKASIETLQILGASGLFTIIIGLPLGVLLFMTARSASIQSRTIYTVLSIIVNILRSVPFIILIVALIPFTRSLVGTATGVLGVIPPLVIAAAPYFARLVETTLREVDRGVIEAAQAMGASTGQIVRRVLLPEALPGLLAGITITIVTLVSYTAMAGMVGGGGLGTLAINYGYFRYQYEIMIISVAFMVILVQVLQMFGDQLVKRFTRK
;
A
#
# COMPACT_ATOMS: atom_id res chain seq x y z
N MET A 1 -20.69 14.55 -26.23
CA MET A 1 -20.69 13.63 -25.08
C MET A 1 -22.11 13.46 -24.62
N ASP A 2 -22.60 12.23 -24.58
CA ASP A 2 -23.98 11.93 -24.18
C ASP A 2 -24.01 11.21 -22.82
N PHE A 3 -24.34 11.96 -21.77
CA PHE A 3 -24.40 11.47 -20.40
C PHE A 3 -25.69 10.71 -20.07
N SER A 4 -26.66 10.66 -20.99
CA SER A 4 -27.91 9.90 -20.79
C SER A 4 -27.69 8.38 -20.80
N THR A 5 -26.59 7.93 -21.41
CA THR A 5 -26.18 6.52 -21.47
C THR A 5 -25.48 6.04 -20.20
N VAL A 6 -25.17 6.96 -19.27
CA VAL A 6 -24.43 6.66 -18.04
C VAL A 6 -25.36 6.03 -17.01
N ARG A 7 -25.07 4.77 -16.66
CA ARG A 7 -25.75 4.05 -15.58
C ARG A 7 -25.09 4.37 -14.24
N TRP A 8 -25.61 5.39 -13.56
CA TRP A 8 -25.09 5.85 -12.26
C TRP A 8 -25.05 4.76 -11.19
N GLU A 9 -25.96 3.80 -11.23
CA GLU A 9 -25.95 2.63 -10.34
C GLU A 9 -24.67 1.79 -10.49
N GLU A 10 -24.19 1.60 -11.72
CA GLU A 10 -22.96 0.85 -11.98
C GLU A 10 -21.72 1.60 -11.45
N ILE A 11 -21.69 2.93 -11.62
CA ILE A 11 -20.62 3.78 -11.07
C ILE A 11 -20.61 3.73 -9.54
N GLY A 12 -21.79 3.80 -8.91
CA GLY A 12 -21.93 3.67 -7.46
C GLY A 12 -21.39 2.32 -6.97
N LYS A 13 -21.80 1.23 -7.59
CA LYS A 13 -21.31 -0.12 -7.26
C LYS A 13 -19.80 -0.23 -7.44
N ALA A 14 -19.26 0.25 -8.55
CA ALA A 14 -17.84 0.25 -8.84
C ALA A 14 -17.04 1.11 -7.85
N SER A 15 -17.60 2.23 -7.39
CA SER A 15 -16.97 3.06 -6.35
C SER A 15 -16.86 2.28 -5.03
N ILE A 16 -17.92 1.56 -4.64
CA ILE A 16 -17.91 0.72 -3.44
C ILE A 16 -16.88 -0.41 -3.56
N GLU A 17 -16.84 -1.10 -4.70
CA GLU A 17 -15.86 -2.16 -4.96
C GLU A 17 -14.41 -1.62 -4.87
N THR A 18 -14.14 -0.44 -5.45
CA THR A 18 -12.82 0.22 -5.32
C THR A 18 -12.49 0.50 -3.85
N LEU A 19 -13.43 1.02 -3.06
CA LEU A 19 -13.22 1.26 -1.62
C LEU A 19 -13.00 -0.04 -0.84
N GLN A 20 -13.69 -1.13 -1.17
CA GLN A 20 -13.49 -2.44 -0.55
C GLN A 20 -12.10 -3.00 -0.84
N ILE A 21 -11.69 -2.97 -2.12
CA ILE A 21 -10.35 -3.40 -2.53
C ILE A 21 -9.29 -2.57 -1.81
N LEU A 22 -9.43 -1.24 -1.83
CA LEU A 22 -8.47 -0.32 -1.22
C LEU A 22 -8.38 -0.52 0.30
N GLY A 23 -9.51 -0.60 0.99
CA GLY A 23 -9.57 -0.77 2.44
C GLY A 23 -8.95 -2.09 2.88
N ALA A 24 -9.32 -3.21 2.24
CA ALA A 24 -8.80 -4.52 2.59
C ALA A 24 -7.30 -4.64 2.25
N SER A 25 -6.90 -4.28 1.03
CA SER A 25 -5.49 -4.35 0.63
C SER A 25 -4.63 -3.41 1.46
N GLY A 26 -5.06 -2.18 1.71
CA GLY A 26 -4.36 -1.22 2.56
C GLY A 26 -4.17 -1.74 3.98
N LEU A 27 -5.20 -2.31 4.60
CA LEU A 27 -5.12 -2.90 5.94
C LEU A 27 -4.07 -4.02 6.00
N PHE A 28 -4.14 -5.00 5.10
CA PHE A 28 -3.18 -6.12 5.09
C PHE A 28 -1.77 -5.66 4.73
N THR A 29 -1.63 -4.68 3.83
CA THR A 29 -0.34 -4.06 3.51
C THR A 29 0.30 -3.41 4.72
N ILE A 30 -0.46 -2.71 5.56
CA ILE A 30 0.06 -2.11 6.80
C ILE A 30 0.45 -3.20 7.81
N ILE A 31 -0.43 -4.20 8.01
CA ILE A 31 -0.21 -5.31 8.95
C ILE A 31 1.06 -6.10 8.61
N ILE A 32 1.37 -6.29 7.32
CA ILE A 32 2.55 -7.05 6.88
C ILE A 32 3.77 -6.15 6.71
N GLY A 33 3.59 -5.01 6.05
CA GLY A 33 4.68 -4.12 5.67
C GLY A 33 5.30 -3.37 6.85
N LEU A 34 4.52 -2.99 7.87
CA LEU A 34 5.06 -2.30 9.05
C LEU A 34 6.02 -3.21 9.86
N PRO A 35 5.64 -4.44 10.26
CA PRO A 35 6.58 -5.35 10.91
C PRO A 35 7.78 -5.69 10.04
N LEU A 36 7.59 -5.89 8.72
CA LEU A 36 8.68 -6.19 7.79
C LEU A 36 9.69 -5.02 7.72
N GLY A 37 9.21 -3.78 7.64
CA GLY A 37 10.05 -2.59 7.62
C GLY A 37 10.82 -2.36 8.93
N VAL A 38 10.17 -2.59 10.07
CA VAL A 38 10.82 -2.56 11.39
C VAL A 38 11.90 -3.65 11.48
N LEU A 39 11.61 -4.86 11.00
CA LEU A 39 12.56 -5.97 10.99
C LEU A 39 13.79 -5.66 10.11
N LEU A 40 13.57 -5.12 8.91
CA LEU A 40 14.65 -4.66 8.02
C LEU A 40 15.52 -3.61 8.70
N PHE A 41 14.91 -2.61 9.35
CA PHE A 41 15.63 -1.58 10.09
C PHE A 41 16.50 -2.17 11.22
N MET A 42 15.92 -3.03 12.06
CA MET A 42 16.62 -3.63 13.19
C MET A 42 17.77 -4.53 12.74
N THR A 43 17.55 -5.34 11.71
CA THR A 43 18.56 -6.27 11.20
C THR A 43 19.69 -5.56 10.46
N ALA A 44 19.41 -4.41 9.81
CA ALA A 44 20.41 -3.56 9.20
C ALA A 44 21.37 -2.91 10.21
N ARG A 45 20.88 -2.53 11.40
CA ARG A 45 21.69 -1.88 12.46
C ARG A 45 22.46 -2.86 13.35
N SER A 46 22.12 -4.15 13.31
CA SER A 46 22.74 -5.14 14.18
C SER A 46 24.17 -5.48 13.74
N ALA A 47 25.08 -5.59 14.71
CA ALA A 47 26.45 -6.04 14.47
C ALA A 47 26.56 -7.56 14.28
N SER A 48 25.53 -8.33 14.63
CA SER A 48 25.52 -9.79 14.53
C SER A 48 25.52 -10.28 13.07
N ILE A 49 26.35 -11.28 12.78
CA ILE A 49 26.43 -11.94 11.47
C ILE A 49 25.04 -12.50 11.07
N GLN A 50 24.32 -13.11 12.02
CA GLN A 50 22.99 -13.66 11.76
C GLN A 50 22.00 -12.58 11.31
N SER A 51 22.02 -11.41 11.97
CA SER A 51 21.16 -10.29 11.59
C SER A 51 21.51 -9.74 10.21
N ARG A 52 22.80 -9.66 9.87
CA ARG A 52 23.24 -9.25 8.52
C ARG A 52 22.74 -10.20 7.43
N THR A 53 22.79 -11.51 7.67
CA THR A 53 22.23 -12.49 6.74
C THR A 53 20.72 -12.34 6.57
N ILE A 54 19.98 -12.17 7.68
CA ILE A 54 18.52 -11.94 7.63
C ILE A 54 18.20 -10.68 6.83
N TYR A 55 18.91 -9.57 7.08
CA TYR A 55 18.73 -8.32 6.34
C TYR A 55 18.97 -8.54 4.84
N THR A 56 20.08 -9.18 4.46
CA THR A 56 20.43 -9.41 3.05
C THR A 56 19.35 -10.23 2.35
N VAL A 57 18.91 -11.34 2.95
CA VAL A 57 17.88 -12.22 2.36
C VAL A 57 16.54 -11.48 2.23
N LEU A 58 16.07 -10.84 3.30
CA LEU A 58 14.81 -10.09 3.26
C LEU A 58 14.86 -8.92 2.27
N SER A 59 15.97 -8.20 2.23
CA SER A 59 16.19 -7.09 1.30
C SER A 59 16.16 -7.59 -0.15
N ILE A 60 16.79 -8.72 -0.47
CA ILE A 60 16.71 -9.34 -1.79
C ILE A 60 15.26 -9.67 -2.16
N ILE A 61 14.52 -10.35 -1.27
CA ILE A 61 13.11 -10.71 -1.50
C ILE A 61 12.26 -9.45 -1.75
N VAL A 62 12.41 -8.44 -0.89
CA VAL A 62 11.68 -7.17 -1.00
C VAL A 62 12.01 -6.45 -2.30
N ASN A 63 13.28 -6.43 -2.70
CA ASN A 63 13.70 -5.76 -3.94
C ASN A 63 13.19 -6.50 -5.18
N ILE A 64 13.20 -7.83 -5.19
CA ILE A 64 12.65 -8.63 -6.29
C ILE A 64 11.15 -8.30 -6.44
N LEU A 65 10.37 -8.42 -5.36
CA LEU A 65 8.93 -8.16 -5.40
C LEU A 65 8.60 -6.73 -5.85
N ARG A 66 9.41 -5.74 -5.46
CA ARG A 66 9.25 -4.34 -5.88
C ARG A 66 9.66 -4.07 -7.32
N SER A 67 10.60 -4.86 -7.87
CA SER A 67 11.08 -4.68 -9.25
C SER A 67 10.13 -5.22 -10.30
N VAL A 68 9.26 -6.18 -9.95
CA VAL A 68 8.30 -6.75 -10.89
C VAL A 68 7.15 -5.75 -11.10
N PRO A 69 6.88 -5.31 -12.34
CA PRO A 69 5.73 -4.44 -12.62
C PRO A 69 4.42 -5.08 -12.15
N PHE A 70 3.55 -4.28 -11.52
CA PHE A 70 2.32 -4.78 -10.89
C PHE A 70 1.43 -5.60 -11.85
N ILE A 71 1.31 -5.17 -13.11
CA ILE A 71 0.49 -5.87 -14.11
C ILE A 71 1.03 -7.27 -14.45
N ILE A 72 2.35 -7.47 -14.38
CA ILE A 72 2.97 -8.78 -14.59
C ILE A 72 2.79 -9.62 -13.32
N LEU A 73 3.00 -9.00 -12.15
CA LEU A 73 2.88 -9.65 -10.86
C LEU A 73 1.47 -10.20 -10.60
N ILE A 74 0.42 -9.42 -10.90
CA ILE A 74 -0.97 -9.86 -10.70
C ILE A 74 -1.31 -11.10 -11.54
N VAL A 75 -0.81 -11.18 -12.77
CA VAL A 75 -1.00 -12.35 -13.64
C VAL A 75 -0.20 -13.55 -13.13
N ALA A 76 1.06 -13.34 -12.73
CA ALA A 76 1.91 -14.38 -12.17
C ALA A 76 1.34 -14.98 -10.86
N LEU A 77 0.59 -14.19 -10.10
CA LEU A 77 -0.02 -14.62 -8.83
C LEU A 77 -1.41 -15.24 -8.98
N ILE A 78 -1.97 -15.38 -10.18
CA ILE A 78 -3.27 -16.05 -10.41
C ILE A 78 -3.36 -17.43 -9.73
N PRO A 79 -2.43 -18.39 -9.94
CA PRO A 79 -2.56 -19.72 -9.33
C PRO A 79 -2.52 -19.66 -7.79
N PHE A 80 -1.62 -18.85 -7.25
CA PHE A 80 -1.52 -18.62 -5.80
C PHE A 80 -2.82 -18.02 -5.24
N THR A 81 -3.35 -16.99 -5.89
CA THR A 81 -4.57 -16.30 -5.49
C THR A 81 -5.76 -17.26 -5.49
N ARG A 82 -5.93 -18.08 -6.54
CA ARG A 82 -7.01 -19.08 -6.59
C ARG A 82 -6.89 -20.11 -5.45
N SER A 83 -5.67 -20.54 -5.12
CA SER A 83 -5.46 -21.46 -4.01
C SER A 83 -5.79 -20.84 -2.64
N LEU A 84 -5.57 -19.53 -2.49
CA LEU A 84 -5.74 -18.83 -1.22
C LEU A 84 -7.19 -18.38 -0.96
N VAL A 85 -7.86 -17.81 -1.97
CA VAL A 85 -9.19 -17.19 -1.81
C VAL A 85 -10.26 -17.81 -2.71
N GLY A 86 -9.94 -18.86 -3.46
CA GLY A 86 -10.88 -19.60 -4.32
C GLY A 86 -11.18 -18.95 -5.67
N THR A 87 -10.76 -17.70 -5.91
CA THR A 87 -10.99 -16.95 -7.15
C THR A 87 -9.76 -16.11 -7.54
N ALA A 88 -9.65 -15.73 -8.81
CA ALA A 88 -8.64 -14.78 -9.32
C ALA A 88 -9.25 -13.48 -9.85
N THR A 89 -10.57 -13.32 -9.75
CA THR A 89 -11.32 -12.15 -10.24
C THR A 89 -12.23 -11.59 -9.15
N GLY A 90 -12.75 -10.39 -9.39
CA GLY A 90 -13.54 -9.61 -8.46
C GLY A 90 -12.72 -9.10 -7.28
N VAL A 91 -13.42 -8.44 -6.35
CA VAL A 91 -12.82 -7.78 -5.17
C VAL A 91 -11.91 -8.72 -4.39
N LEU A 92 -12.38 -9.94 -4.10
CA LEU A 92 -11.60 -10.93 -3.34
C LEU A 92 -10.35 -11.41 -4.09
N GLY A 93 -10.46 -11.62 -5.40
CA GLY A 93 -9.36 -12.14 -6.22
C GLY A 93 -8.19 -11.17 -6.38
N VAL A 94 -8.41 -9.86 -6.26
CA VAL A 94 -7.33 -8.89 -6.47
C VAL A 94 -6.63 -8.47 -5.18
N ILE A 95 -7.24 -8.66 -4.01
CA ILE A 95 -6.62 -8.27 -2.74
C ILE A 95 -5.24 -8.93 -2.53
N PRO A 96 -5.06 -10.27 -2.67
CA PRO A 96 -3.75 -10.90 -2.44
C PRO A 96 -2.59 -10.33 -3.30
N PRO A 97 -2.71 -10.19 -4.63
CA PRO A 97 -1.63 -9.61 -5.44
C PRO A 97 -1.37 -8.14 -5.12
N LEU A 98 -2.40 -7.34 -4.79
CA LEU A 98 -2.21 -5.96 -4.33
C LEU A 98 -1.37 -5.91 -3.04
N VAL A 99 -1.68 -6.77 -2.07
CA VAL A 99 -0.95 -6.85 -0.80
C VAL A 99 0.50 -7.28 -1.02
N ILE A 100 0.73 -8.30 -1.85
CA ILE A 100 2.08 -8.80 -2.16
C ILE A 100 2.93 -7.74 -2.88
N ALA A 101 2.31 -6.90 -3.71
CA ALA A 101 2.99 -5.79 -4.37
C ALA A 101 3.30 -4.64 -3.40
N ALA A 102 2.31 -4.24 -2.58
CA ALA A 102 2.38 -3.03 -1.79
C ALA A 102 3.09 -3.22 -0.43
N ALA A 103 3.03 -4.40 0.20
CA ALA A 103 3.67 -4.64 1.49
C ALA A 103 5.21 -4.48 1.46
N PRO A 104 5.94 -5.02 0.47
CA PRO A 104 7.39 -4.80 0.34
C PRO A 104 7.74 -3.33 0.05
N TYR A 105 6.93 -2.66 -0.77
CA TYR A 105 7.08 -1.23 -1.04
C TYR A 105 6.94 -0.40 0.24
N PHE A 106 5.87 -0.64 1.01
CA PHE A 106 5.62 0.03 2.28
C PHE A 106 6.68 -0.29 3.32
N ALA A 107 7.15 -1.55 3.41
CA ALA A 107 8.23 -1.94 4.30
C ALA A 107 9.50 -1.12 4.08
N ARG A 108 9.83 -0.78 2.82
CA ARG A 108 10.99 0.07 2.52
C ARG A 108 10.77 1.53 2.91
N LEU A 109 9.54 2.05 2.79
CA LEU A 109 9.19 3.38 3.29
C LEU A 109 9.33 3.44 4.81
N VAL A 110 8.81 2.42 5.51
CA VAL A 110 8.97 2.27 6.97
C VAL A 110 10.45 2.24 7.34
N GLU A 111 11.25 1.38 6.71
CA GLU A 111 12.68 1.30 7.00
C GLU A 111 13.39 2.64 6.80
N THR A 112 13.07 3.37 5.73
CA THR A 112 13.66 4.68 5.42
C THR A 112 13.26 5.70 6.49
N THR A 113 11.98 5.76 6.85
CA THR A 113 11.46 6.65 7.88
C THR A 113 12.14 6.40 9.24
N LEU A 114 12.31 5.12 9.63
CA LEU A 114 12.97 4.79 10.89
C LEU A 114 14.46 5.16 10.89
N ARG A 115 15.11 5.22 9.71
CA ARG A 115 16.50 5.68 9.59
C ARG A 115 16.65 7.19 9.75
N GLU A 116 15.60 7.96 9.51
CA GLU A 116 15.59 9.42 9.68
C GLU A 116 15.46 9.84 11.14
N VAL A 117 15.03 8.94 12.04
CA VAL A 117 15.00 9.20 13.48
C VAL A 117 16.42 9.45 14.00
N ASP A 118 16.58 10.52 14.78
CA ASP A 118 17.86 10.92 15.36
C ASP A 118 18.48 9.78 16.18
N ARG A 119 19.76 9.53 15.92
CA ARG A 119 20.54 8.53 16.65
C ARG A 119 20.69 8.90 18.12
N GLY A 120 20.79 10.18 18.45
CA GLY A 120 20.92 10.66 19.83
C GLY A 120 19.74 10.25 20.71
N VAL A 121 18.51 10.25 20.17
CA VAL A 121 17.30 9.81 20.89
C VAL A 121 17.36 8.31 21.19
N ILE A 122 17.86 7.51 20.24
CA ILE A 122 18.03 6.06 20.40
C ILE A 122 19.13 5.76 21.42
N GLU A 123 20.25 6.45 21.35
CA GLU A 123 21.40 6.29 22.26
C GLU A 123 21.05 6.71 23.69
N ALA A 124 20.28 7.80 23.86
CA ALA A 124 19.77 8.21 25.16
C ALA A 124 18.87 7.13 25.78
N ALA A 125 17.97 6.53 24.99
CA ALA A 125 17.13 5.43 25.46
C ALA A 125 17.94 4.20 25.87
N GLN A 126 19.01 3.88 25.13
CA GLN A 126 19.94 2.80 25.48
C GLN A 126 20.71 3.10 26.77
N ALA A 127 21.18 4.33 26.96
CA ALA A 127 21.86 4.77 28.18
C ALA A 127 20.96 4.69 29.43
N MET A 128 19.65 4.86 29.26
CA MET A 128 18.63 4.64 30.30
C MET A 128 18.31 3.15 30.56
N GLY A 129 18.99 2.22 29.89
CA GLY A 129 18.80 0.78 30.08
C GLY A 129 17.57 0.20 29.36
N ALA A 130 17.00 0.91 28.38
CA ALA A 130 15.88 0.38 27.60
C ALA A 130 16.32 -0.82 26.75
N SER A 131 15.58 -1.92 26.84
CA SER A 131 15.75 -3.08 25.95
C SER A 131 15.38 -2.73 24.51
N THR A 132 15.90 -3.50 23.54
CA THR A 132 15.64 -3.27 22.10
C THR A 132 14.15 -3.17 21.77
N GLY A 133 13.30 -4.02 22.37
CA GLY A 133 11.86 -3.98 22.16
C GLY A 133 11.20 -2.73 22.75
N GLN A 134 11.71 -2.22 23.88
CA GLN A 134 11.24 -0.96 24.46
C GLN A 134 11.65 0.23 23.59
N ILE A 135 12.89 0.25 23.09
CA ILE A 135 13.35 1.30 22.16
C ILE A 135 12.45 1.35 20.93
N VAL A 136 12.18 0.20 20.30
CA VAL A 136 11.32 0.15 19.11
C VAL A 136 9.91 0.67 19.41
N ARG A 137 9.27 0.15 20.46
CA ARG A 137 7.85 0.44 20.73
C ARG A 137 7.61 1.81 21.37
N ARG A 138 8.53 2.29 22.21
CA ARG A 138 8.33 3.49 23.04
C ARG A 138 9.10 4.71 22.57
N VAL A 139 10.08 4.54 21.69
CA VAL A 139 10.93 5.63 21.23
C VAL A 139 10.87 5.72 19.71
N LEU A 140 11.32 4.69 19.01
CA LEU A 140 11.47 4.71 17.56
C LEU A 140 10.14 4.88 16.81
N LEU A 141 9.13 4.05 17.12
CA LEU A 141 7.84 4.11 16.43
C LEU A 141 7.05 5.40 16.72
N PRO A 142 6.99 5.90 17.98
CA PRO A 142 6.39 7.20 18.27
C PRO A 142 7.11 8.36 17.57
N GLU A 143 8.44 8.37 17.57
CA GLU A 143 9.23 9.45 16.96
C GLU A 143 9.08 9.46 15.42
N ALA A 144 9.02 8.28 14.81
CA ALA A 144 8.82 8.12 13.37
C ALA A 144 7.35 8.30 12.94
N LEU A 145 6.39 8.43 13.87
CA LEU A 145 4.96 8.35 13.58
C LEU A 145 4.50 9.30 12.46
N PRO A 146 4.89 10.59 12.42
CA PRO A 146 4.48 11.48 11.34
C PRO A 146 4.96 11.00 9.97
N GLY A 147 6.20 10.51 9.87
CA GLY A 147 6.75 9.94 8.64
C GLY A 147 6.08 8.61 8.26
N LEU A 148 5.74 7.76 9.23
CA LEU A 148 5.03 6.51 9.00
C LEU A 148 3.62 6.78 8.45
N LEU A 149 2.92 7.78 8.99
CA LEU A 149 1.61 8.22 8.48
C LEU A 149 1.72 8.73 7.04
N ALA A 150 2.72 9.55 6.72
CA ALA A 150 2.98 9.98 5.36
C ALA A 150 3.24 8.78 4.42
N GLY A 151 4.04 7.81 4.86
CA GLY A 151 4.31 6.57 4.13
C GLY A 151 3.06 5.72 3.89
N ILE A 152 2.16 5.65 4.87
CA ILE A 152 0.85 4.99 4.74
C ILE A 152 0.01 5.70 3.67
N THR A 153 -0.09 7.03 3.71
CA THR A 153 -0.84 7.81 2.72
C THR A 153 -0.32 7.58 1.30
N ILE A 154 0.99 7.66 1.09
CA ILE A 154 1.63 7.39 -0.21
C ILE A 154 1.30 5.96 -0.69
N THR A 155 1.34 4.99 0.22
CA THR A 155 1.03 3.59 -0.10
C THR A 155 -0.43 3.40 -0.50
N ILE A 156 -1.37 3.99 0.24
CA ILE A 156 -2.81 3.93 -0.05
C ILE A 156 -3.10 4.61 -1.39
N VAL A 157 -2.52 5.78 -1.67
CA VAL A 157 -2.66 6.45 -2.97
C VAL A 157 -2.11 5.58 -4.10
N THR A 158 -0.98 4.92 -3.89
CA THR A 158 -0.42 3.96 -4.86
C THR A 158 -1.35 2.77 -5.08
N LEU A 159 -2.00 2.27 -4.03
CA LEU A 159 -2.99 1.19 -4.14
C LEU A 159 -4.19 1.59 -5.00
N VAL A 160 -4.63 2.86 -5.00
CA VAL A 160 -5.70 3.33 -5.91
C VAL A 160 -5.28 3.09 -7.37
N SER A 161 -4.06 3.45 -7.75
CA SER A 161 -3.52 3.17 -9.08
C SER A 161 -3.46 1.67 -9.39
N TYR A 162 -3.10 0.84 -8.41
CA TYR A 162 -3.10 -0.62 -8.57
C TYR A 162 -4.51 -1.19 -8.72
N THR A 163 -5.51 -0.66 -7.99
CA THR A 163 -6.92 -1.08 -8.17
C THR A 163 -7.39 -0.79 -9.60
N ALA A 164 -6.98 0.34 -10.18
CA ALA A 164 -7.32 0.68 -11.56
C ALA A 164 -6.71 -0.32 -12.55
N MET A 165 -5.43 -0.65 -12.38
CA MET A 165 -4.74 -1.65 -13.20
C MET A 165 -5.33 -3.06 -13.03
N ALA A 166 -5.73 -3.43 -11.82
CA ALA A 166 -6.39 -4.70 -11.53
C ALA A 166 -7.74 -4.84 -12.25
N GLY A 167 -8.33 -3.72 -12.67
CA GLY A 167 -9.51 -3.71 -13.54
C GLY A 167 -9.31 -4.47 -14.85
N MET A 168 -8.08 -4.53 -15.38
CA MET A 168 -7.72 -5.26 -16.61
C MET A 168 -7.87 -6.78 -16.48
N VAL A 169 -7.70 -7.31 -15.27
CA VAL A 169 -7.80 -8.76 -14.99
C VAL A 169 -9.13 -9.12 -14.34
N GLY A 170 -10.13 -8.24 -14.45
CA GLY A 170 -11.46 -8.47 -13.89
C GLY A 170 -11.54 -8.25 -12.38
N GLY A 171 -10.74 -7.33 -11.83
CA GLY A 171 -10.76 -7.00 -10.40
C GLY A 171 -12.02 -6.32 -9.88
N GLY A 172 -12.82 -5.72 -10.77
CA GLY A 172 -13.96 -4.90 -10.41
C GLY A 172 -13.56 -3.45 -10.14
N GLY A 173 -14.53 -2.68 -9.62
CA GLY A 173 -14.34 -1.28 -9.28
C GLY A 173 -14.29 -0.32 -10.46
N LEU A 174 -13.99 0.94 -10.16
CA LEU A 174 -13.96 2.03 -11.14
C LEU A 174 -12.96 1.79 -12.28
N GLY A 175 -11.85 1.09 -11.99
CA GLY A 175 -10.89 0.66 -13.00
C GLY A 175 -11.51 -0.23 -14.06
N THR A 176 -12.26 -1.25 -13.65
CA THR A 176 -12.96 -2.15 -14.58
C THR A 176 -13.95 -1.40 -15.46
N LEU A 177 -14.71 -0.42 -14.92
CA LEU A 177 -15.62 0.38 -15.75
C LEU A 177 -14.87 1.23 -16.77
N ALA A 178 -13.84 1.94 -16.32
CA ALA A 178 -13.03 2.80 -17.19
C ALA A 178 -12.39 2.00 -18.35
N ILE A 179 -11.93 0.79 -18.07
CA ILE A 179 -11.31 -0.09 -19.07
C ILE A 179 -12.38 -0.70 -19.99
N ASN A 180 -13.38 -1.38 -19.43
CA ASN A 180 -14.30 -2.19 -20.23
C ASN A 180 -15.28 -1.33 -21.04
N TYR A 181 -15.78 -0.24 -20.46
CA TYR A 181 -16.71 0.65 -21.16
C TYR A 181 -15.98 1.83 -21.77
N GLY A 182 -15.12 2.49 -21.00
CA GLY A 182 -14.40 3.67 -21.47
C GLY A 182 -13.44 3.37 -22.62
N TYR A 183 -12.49 2.46 -22.40
CA TYR A 183 -11.45 2.14 -23.38
C TYR A 183 -11.95 1.18 -24.47
N PHE A 184 -12.42 -0.02 -24.09
CA PHE A 184 -12.76 -1.05 -25.09
C PHE A 184 -14.06 -0.79 -25.87
N ARG A 185 -15.02 -0.04 -25.31
CA ARG A 185 -16.29 0.30 -25.98
C ARG A 185 -16.36 1.76 -26.43
N TYR A 186 -15.27 2.51 -26.30
CA TYR A 186 -15.18 3.94 -26.68
C TYR A 186 -16.24 4.84 -26.04
N GLN A 187 -16.71 4.50 -24.83
CA GLN A 187 -17.66 5.33 -24.06
C GLN A 187 -16.88 6.31 -23.19
N TYR A 188 -16.34 7.35 -23.81
CA TYR A 188 -15.44 8.32 -23.18
C TYR A 188 -16.04 9.02 -21.96
N GLU A 189 -17.37 9.18 -21.92
CA GLU A 189 -18.11 9.73 -20.78
C GLU A 189 -17.89 8.90 -19.51
N ILE A 190 -18.02 7.57 -19.62
CA ILE A 190 -17.80 6.65 -18.48
C ILE A 190 -16.33 6.66 -18.07
N MET A 191 -15.41 6.76 -19.04
CA MET A 191 -13.98 6.89 -18.76
C MET A 191 -13.69 8.14 -17.93
N ILE A 192 -14.18 9.30 -18.39
CA ILE A 192 -13.96 10.60 -17.74
C ILE A 192 -14.56 10.60 -16.33
N ILE A 193 -15.78 10.11 -16.17
CA ILE A 193 -16.43 10.06 -14.85
C ILE A 193 -15.65 9.12 -13.91
N SER A 194 -15.27 7.91 -14.37
CA SER A 194 -14.52 6.97 -13.53
C SER A 194 -13.17 7.55 -13.10
N VAL A 195 -12.46 8.22 -14.01
CA VAL A 195 -11.19 8.91 -13.71
C VAL A 195 -11.43 10.07 -12.74
N ALA A 196 -12.48 10.88 -12.92
CA ALA A 196 -12.80 11.97 -12.02
C ALA A 196 -13.06 11.46 -10.58
N PHE A 197 -13.82 10.38 -10.41
CA PHE A 197 -14.04 9.76 -9.10
C PHE A 197 -12.73 9.24 -8.48
N MET A 198 -11.86 8.60 -9.26
CA MET A 198 -10.55 8.15 -8.76
C MET A 198 -9.66 9.33 -8.35
N VAL A 199 -9.64 10.42 -9.12
CA VAL A 199 -8.91 11.65 -8.77
C VAL A 199 -9.44 12.23 -7.47
N ILE A 200 -10.76 12.38 -7.33
CA ILE A 200 -11.39 12.88 -6.10
C ILE A 200 -11.03 11.98 -4.91
N LEU A 201 -11.10 10.65 -5.07
CA LEU A 201 -10.72 9.70 -4.04
C LEU A 201 -9.26 9.90 -3.60
N VAL A 202 -8.33 10.02 -4.54
CA VAL A 202 -6.91 10.28 -4.24
C VAL A 202 -6.74 11.61 -3.49
N GLN A 203 -7.41 12.68 -3.92
CA GLN A 203 -7.33 13.97 -3.23
C GLN A 203 -7.86 13.88 -1.80
N VAL A 204 -8.99 13.22 -1.58
CA VAL A 204 -9.57 13.02 -0.23
C VAL A 204 -8.60 12.23 0.66
N LEU A 205 -8.00 11.15 0.15
CA LEU A 205 -7.03 10.33 0.88
C LEU A 205 -5.76 11.12 1.21
N GLN A 206 -5.25 11.91 0.27
CA GLN A 206 -4.07 12.75 0.47
C GLN A 206 -4.34 13.84 1.51
N MET A 207 -5.45 14.57 1.37
CA MET A 207 -5.84 15.61 2.33
C MET A 207 -6.01 15.05 3.74
N PHE A 208 -6.65 13.89 3.87
CA PHE A 208 -6.81 13.21 5.16
C PHE A 208 -5.45 12.81 5.75
N GLY A 209 -4.57 12.22 4.93
CA GLY A 209 -3.21 11.87 5.31
C GLY A 209 -2.39 13.06 5.81
N ASP A 210 -2.36 14.13 5.02
CA ASP A 210 -1.62 15.35 5.35
C ASP A 210 -2.14 15.98 6.65
N GLN A 211 -3.45 15.93 6.89
CA GLN A 211 -4.05 16.41 8.12
C GLN A 211 -3.63 15.56 9.34
N LEU A 212 -3.56 14.23 9.18
CA LEU A 212 -3.04 13.34 10.22
C LEU A 212 -1.57 13.65 10.51
N VAL A 213 -0.72 13.74 9.50
CA VAL A 213 0.71 14.08 9.67
C VAL A 213 0.87 15.38 10.44
N LYS A 214 0.19 16.46 10.01
CA LYS A 214 0.22 17.77 10.69
C LYS A 214 -0.20 17.69 12.17
N ARG A 215 -1.15 16.82 12.51
CA ARG A 215 -1.62 16.64 13.89
C ARG A 215 -0.57 15.97 14.77
N PHE A 216 0.23 15.06 14.22
CA PHE A 216 1.25 14.30 14.96
C PHE A 216 2.65 14.93 14.90
N THR A 217 2.96 15.81 13.95
CA THR A 217 4.21 16.61 13.94
C THR A 217 4.21 17.73 15.00
N ARG A 218 3.03 18.19 15.43
CA ARG A 218 2.88 19.32 16.37
C ARG A 218 2.87 18.92 17.86
N LYS A 219 3.27 17.69 18.18
CA LYS A 219 3.46 17.19 19.53
C LYS A 219 4.89 16.73 19.69
#